data_AF-A0A2E1KNT3-F1
#
_entry.id   AF-A0A2E1KNT3-F1
#
_cell.length_a   1.000
_cell.length_b   1.000
_cell.length_c   1.000
_cell.angle_alpha   90.00
_cell.angle_beta   90.00
_cell.angle_gamma   90.00
#
_symmetry.space_group_name_H-M   'P 1'
#
loop_
_entity.id
_entity.type
_entity.pdbx_description
1 polymer ?
#
loop_
_entity_poly.entity_id
_entity_poly.type
_entity_poly.pdbx_seq_one_letter_code
_entity_poly.pdbx_strand_id
1 'polypeptide(L)'
;MGLFDIARDLLKMFLDQSGDDHHTSHQGPNRRQSPPAPPPPARMIEIQYENFRGENKVFEGNANTLRTRGNHLSLEVAPTGRRIALNRDRIGNLSEVEGHLS
;
A
#
# COMPACT_ATOMS: atom_id res chain seq x y z
N MET A 1 21.37 14.76 -16.56
CA MET A 1 20.61 13.50 -16.55
C MET A 1 19.96 13.39 -15.18
N GLY A 2 18.64 13.58 -15.11
CA GLY A 2 17.92 13.98 -13.90
C GLY A 2 17.49 12.81 -13.03
N LEU A 3 17.69 12.96 -11.72
CA LEU A 3 17.26 12.06 -10.63
C LEU A 3 15.72 11.94 -10.48
N PHE A 4 14.94 12.45 -11.43
CA PHE A 4 13.47 12.51 -11.39
C PHE A 4 12.79 11.36 -12.14
N ASP A 5 13.55 10.55 -12.90
CA ASP A 5 13.00 9.42 -13.67
C ASP A 5 12.84 8.14 -12.84
N ILE A 6 13.59 7.97 -11.74
CA ILE A 6 13.54 6.75 -10.93
C ILE A 6 12.16 6.59 -10.26
N ALA A 7 11.52 7.68 -9.84
CA ALA A 7 10.21 7.61 -9.18
C ALA A 7 9.07 7.19 -10.13
N ARG A 8 9.17 7.53 -11.43
CA ARG A 8 8.18 7.09 -12.44
C ARG A 8 8.45 5.65 -12.89
N ASP A 9 9.71 5.25 -12.95
CA ASP A 9 10.10 3.88 -13.29
C ASP A 9 9.76 2.89 -12.17
N LEU A 10 9.94 3.30 -10.90
CA LEU A 10 9.53 2.50 -9.73
C LEU A 10 8.01 2.35 -9.63
N LEU A 11 7.23 3.36 -10.02
CA LEU A 11 5.77 3.24 -10.10
C LEU A 11 5.33 2.30 -11.24
N LYS A 12 6.08 2.23 -12.35
CA LYS A 12 5.85 1.26 -13.43
C LYS A 12 6.28 -0.16 -13.05
N MET A 13 7.39 -0.34 -12.32
CA MET A 13 7.80 -1.65 -11.81
C MET A 13 6.83 -2.24 -10.78
N PHE A 14 6.20 -1.40 -9.94
CA PHE A 14 5.21 -1.86 -8.96
C PHE A 14 3.83 -2.19 -9.56
N LEU A 15 3.55 -1.77 -10.80
CA LEU A 15 2.30 -2.07 -11.50
C LEU A 15 2.38 -3.35 -12.36
N ASP A 16 3.58 -3.84 -12.67
CA ASP A 16 3.82 -5.03 -13.52
C ASP A 16 4.18 -6.30 -12.73
N GLN A 17 4.15 -6.27 -11.40
CA GLN A 17 4.43 -7.46 -10.59
C GLN A 17 3.16 -8.30 -10.36
N SER A 18 2.47 -8.58 -11.47
CA SER A 18 1.38 -9.55 -11.59
C SER A 18 1.72 -10.52 -12.71
N GLY A 19 2.75 -11.33 -12.50
CA GLY A 19 3.15 -12.41 -13.39
C GLY A 19 4.24 -13.25 -12.75
N ASP A 20 4.13 -14.56 -12.91
CA ASP A 20 5.11 -15.61 -12.55
C ASP A 20 5.02 -16.21 -11.13
N ASP A 21 3.91 -16.91 -10.89
CA ASP A 21 3.81 -18.03 -9.96
C ASP A 21 4.77 -19.18 -10.36
N HIS A 22 6.05 -19.09 -9.99
CA HIS A 22 6.95 -20.25 -10.01
C HIS A 22 6.75 -21.11 -8.75
N HIS A 23 6.02 -22.20 -8.97
CA HIS A 23 5.89 -23.41 -8.17
C HIS A 23 7.17 -23.76 -7.36
N THR A 24 7.10 -23.72 -6.03
CA THR A 24 7.94 -24.57 -5.18
C THR A 24 7.04 -25.25 -4.16
N SER A 25 6.72 -26.51 -4.46
CA SER A 25 5.97 -27.43 -3.63
C SER A 25 6.78 -27.81 -2.40
N HIS A 26 6.38 -27.31 -1.22
CA HIS A 26 6.66 -27.98 0.05
C HIS A 26 5.32 -28.11 0.82
N GLN A 27 4.58 -29.19 0.54
CA GLN A 27 3.46 -29.64 1.39
C GLN A 27 4.03 -30.26 2.68
N GLY A 28 4.02 -29.49 3.76
CA GLY A 28 4.09 -29.99 5.14
C GLY A 28 2.68 -30.21 5.72
N PRO A 29 2.53 -31.02 6.79
CA PRO A 29 1.28 -31.71 7.09
C PRO A 29 0.18 -30.75 7.56
N ASN A 30 -1.02 -31.06 7.06
CA ASN A 30 -2.34 -30.51 7.32
C ASN A 30 -2.60 -30.07 8.78
N ARG A 31 -2.16 -28.86 9.15
CA ARG A 31 -2.75 -28.14 10.29
C ARG A 31 -4.15 -27.74 9.84
N ARG A 32 -5.18 -28.31 10.48
CA ARG A 32 -6.54 -27.77 10.48
C ARG A 32 -6.46 -26.30 10.89
N GLN A 33 -6.30 -25.40 9.93
CA GLN A 33 -6.43 -23.98 10.14
C GLN A 33 -7.89 -23.79 10.53
N SER A 34 -8.11 -23.43 11.80
CA SER A 34 -9.38 -22.82 12.21
C SER A 34 -9.75 -21.77 11.17
N PRO A 35 -11.03 -21.63 10.77
CA PRO A 35 -11.41 -20.56 9.88
C PRO A 35 -10.81 -19.27 10.45
N PRO A 36 -10.06 -18.50 9.64
CA PRO A 36 -9.49 -17.24 10.12
C PRO A 36 -10.64 -16.45 10.71
N ALA A 37 -10.46 -15.94 11.93
CA ALA A 37 -11.42 -15.03 12.53
C ALA A 37 -11.78 -13.97 11.48
N PRO A 38 -13.06 -13.56 11.37
CA PRO A 38 -13.43 -12.51 10.45
C PRO A 38 -12.45 -11.34 10.65
N PRO A 39 -11.81 -10.84 9.57
CA PRO A 39 -10.85 -9.77 9.72
C PRO A 39 -11.54 -8.64 10.48
N PRO A 40 -10.85 -8.00 11.44
CA PRO A 40 -11.42 -6.85 12.12
C PRO A 40 -11.92 -5.85 11.07
N PRO A 41 -13.03 -5.15 11.34
CA PRO A 41 -13.59 -4.21 10.38
C PRO A 41 -12.49 -3.30 9.87
N ALA A 42 -12.37 -3.20 8.54
CA ALA A 42 -11.36 -2.39 7.90
C ALA A 42 -11.54 -0.95 8.37
N ARG A 43 -10.54 -0.40 9.05
CA ARG A 43 -10.53 1.01 9.42
C ARG A 43 -10.10 1.77 8.18
N MET A 44 -11.07 2.31 7.44
CA MET A 44 -10.78 3.10 6.25
C MET A 44 -10.35 4.51 6.68
N ILE A 45 -9.30 5.02 6.02
CA ILE A 45 -8.78 6.37 6.16
C ILE A 45 -8.69 7.01 4.78
N GLU A 46 -8.86 8.32 4.73
CA GLU A 46 -8.69 9.11 3.52
C GLU A 46 -7.27 9.68 3.48
N ILE A 47 -6.63 9.58 2.32
CA ILE A 47 -5.29 10.12 2.09
C ILE A 47 -5.36 11.14 0.96
N GLN A 48 -5.05 12.39 1.29
CA GLN A 48 -4.91 13.46 0.32
C GLN A 48 -3.48 13.45 -0.22
N TYR A 49 -3.31 13.14 -1.50
CA TYR A 49 -2.01 12.97 -2.14
C TYR A 49 -1.87 13.84 -3.38
N GLU A 50 -0.78 14.61 -3.45
CA GLU A 50 -0.43 15.36 -4.64
C GLU A 50 0.41 14.50 -5.60
N ASN A 51 -0.12 14.25 -6.80
CA ASN A 51 0.59 13.47 -7.80
C ASN A 51 1.70 14.29 -8.49
N PHE A 52 2.53 13.66 -9.33
CA PHE A 52 3.65 14.34 -10.04
C PHE A 52 3.23 15.42 -11.04
N ARG A 53 1.95 15.55 -11.35
CA ARG A 53 1.41 16.65 -12.17
C ARG A 53 0.93 17.83 -11.32
N GLY A 54 1.04 17.75 -9.99
CA GLY A 54 0.51 18.74 -9.06
C GLY A 54 -1.01 18.60 -8.83
N GLU A 55 -1.60 17.45 -9.18
CA GLU A 55 -3.03 17.22 -8.96
C GLU A 55 -3.26 16.53 -7.61
N ASN A 56 -4.20 17.06 -6.82
CA ASN A 56 -4.63 16.46 -5.58
C ASN A 56 -5.57 15.29 -5.86
N LYS A 57 -5.23 14.11 -5.33
CA LYS A 57 -6.06 12.91 -5.37
C LYS A 57 -6.36 12.46 -3.95
N VAL A 58 -7.56 11.95 -3.75
CA VAL A 58 -7.95 11.29 -2.50
C VAL A 58 -7.94 9.80 -2.72
N PHE A 59 -7.32 9.07 -1.81
CA PHE A 59 -7.33 7.62 -1.76
C PHE A 59 -7.98 7.16 -0.46
N GLU A 60 -8.95 6.25 -0.57
CA GLU A 60 -9.46 5.53 0.59
C GLU A 60 -8.59 4.30 0.81
N GLY A 61 -7.98 4.17 1.98
CA GLY A 61 -7.15 3.02 2.28
C GLY A 61 -7.33 2.47 3.69
N ASN A 62 -6.88 1.23 3.87
CA ASN A 62 -7.07 0.48 5.09
C ASN A 62 -5.94 0.79 6.09
N ALA A 63 -6.28 1.49 7.18
CA ALA A 63 -5.35 1.78 8.26
C ALA A 63 -4.79 0.51 8.92
N ASN A 64 -5.52 -0.60 8.92
CA ASN A 64 -5.04 -1.87 9.47
C ASN A 64 -3.83 -2.43 8.69
N THR A 65 -3.65 -1.99 7.43
CA THR A 65 -2.51 -2.40 6.58
C THR A 65 -1.49 -1.29 6.36
N LEU A 66 -1.66 -0.17 7.07
CA LEU A 66 -0.75 0.97 7.05
C LEU A 66 0.62 0.58 7.57
N ARG A 67 1.67 0.90 6.80
CA ARG A 67 3.06 0.66 7.17
C ARG A 67 3.93 1.82 6.72
N THR A 68 4.86 2.22 7.55
CA THR A 68 5.87 3.22 7.19
C THR A 68 7.23 2.57 6.97
N ARG A 69 7.89 2.92 5.87
CA ARG A 69 9.26 2.51 5.58
C ARG A 69 10.05 3.72 5.09
N GLY A 70 10.85 4.31 5.98
CA GLY A 70 11.60 5.52 5.70
C GLY A 70 10.66 6.68 5.34
N ASN A 71 10.84 7.25 4.16
CA ASN A 71 10.00 8.34 3.65
C ASN A 71 8.73 7.88 2.89
N HIS A 72 8.43 6.58 2.93
CA HIS A 72 7.29 6.02 2.23
C HIS A 72 6.28 5.45 3.21
N LEU A 73 5.01 5.63 2.85
CA LEU A 73 3.85 5.10 3.54
C LEU A 73 3.13 4.13 2.60
N SER A 74 2.89 2.90 3.05
CA SER A 74 2.30 1.85 2.24
C SER A 74 1.05 1.29 2.88
N LEU A 75 -0.03 1.21 2.11
CA LEU A 75 -1.32 0.71 2.56
C LEU A 75 -2.12 0.12 1.41
N GLU A 76 -3.13 -0.68 1.73
CA GLU A 76 -4.11 -1.17 0.75
C GLU A 76 -5.18 -0.11 0.49
N VAL A 77 -5.52 0.12 -0.77
CA VAL A 77 -6.56 1.08 -1.17
C VAL A 77 -7.81 0.41 -1.71
N ALA A 78 -8.96 0.93 -1.31
CA ALA A 78 -10.27 0.54 -1.81
C ALA A 78 -10.53 1.13 -3.21
N PRO A 79 -11.46 0.55 -4.00
CA PRO A 79 -12.09 -0.76 -3.80
C PRO A 79 -11.20 -1.93 -4.25
N THR A 80 -10.06 -1.64 -4.88
CA THR A 80 -9.22 -2.67 -5.52
C THR A 80 -8.49 -3.59 -4.54
N GLY A 81 -8.33 -3.19 -3.28
CA GLY A 81 -7.54 -3.91 -2.29
C GLY A 81 -6.04 -3.93 -2.59
N ARG A 82 -5.58 -3.13 -3.56
CA ARG A 82 -4.17 -3.11 -3.98
C ARG A 82 -3.34 -2.33 -2.97
N ARG A 83 -2.16 -2.86 -2.63
CA ARG A 83 -1.19 -2.13 -1.82
C ARG A 83 -0.44 -1.10 -2.68
N ILE A 84 -0.45 0.15 -2.25
CA ILE A 84 0.31 1.23 -2.88
C ILE A 84 1.31 1.81 -1.89
N ALA A 85 2.37 2.42 -2.41
CA ALA A 85 3.32 3.21 -1.63
C ALA A 85 3.22 4.68 -2.04
N LEU A 86 3.08 5.55 -1.05
CA LEU A 86 2.95 6.99 -1.19
C LEU A 86 4.15 7.67 -0.52
N ASN A 87 4.69 8.69 -1.16
CA ASN A 87 5.74 9.52 -0.54
C ASN A 87 5.10 10.46 0.50
N ARG A 88 5.62 10.44 1.73
CA ARG A 88 5.10 11.24 2.85
C ARG A 88 5.12 12.74 2.59
N ASP A 89 6.11 13.24 1.86
CA ASP A 89 6.24 14.67 1.53
C ASP A 89 5.09 15.20 0.66
N ARG A 90 4.33 14.30 0.04
CA ARG A 90 3.25 14.64 -0.89
C ARG A 90 1.87 14.31 -0.32
N ILE A 91 1.82 13.89 0.94
CA ILE A 91 0.57 13.63 1.66
C ILE A 91 0.17 14.92 2.38
N GLY A 92 -0.97 15.50 1.99
CA GLY A 92 -1.47 16.76 2.56
C GLY A 92 -1.98 16.62 3.99
N ASN A 93 -2.50 15.45 4.38
CA ASN A 93 -3.00 15.15 5.71
C ASN A 93 -2.08 14.16 6.47
N LEU A 94 -0.75 14.28 6.32
CA LEU A 94 0.21 13.32 6.85
C LEU A 94 0.05 13.06 8.36
N SER A 95 -0.09 14.12 9.17
CA SER A 95 -0.23 13.98 10.63
C SER A 95 -1.47 13.17 11.04
N GLU A 96 -2.56 13.30 10.29
CA GLU A 96 -3.79 12.53 10.52
C GLU A 96 -3.56 11.05 10.17
N VAL A 97 -2.97 10.79 9.00
CA VAL A 97 -2.63 9.44 8.55
C VAL A 97 -1.66 8.75 9.52
N GLU A 98 -0.65 9.45 10.01
CA GLU A 98 0.30 8.91 10.99
C GLU A 98 -0.32 8.68 12.37
N GLY A 99 -1.37 9.43 12.74
CA GLY A 99 -2.14 9.18 13.96
C GLY A 99 -2.78 7.79 14.01
N HIS A 100 -2.92 7.13 12.86
CA HIS A 100 -3.41 5.75 12.77
C HIS A 100 -2.31 4.68 12.90
N LEU A 101 -1.03 5.07 12.96
CA LEU A 101 0.07 4.19 13.35
C LEU A 101 0.06 4.03 14.88
N SER A 102 -0.80 3.14 15.39
CA SER A 102 -0.83 2.76 16.81
C SER A 102 0.00 1.52 17.09
#